data_AF-A0A4P8XTR8-F1
#
_entry.id   AF-A0A4P8XTR8-F1
#
_cell.length_a   1.000
_cell.length_b   1.000
_cell.length_c   1.000
_cell.angle_alpha   90.00
_cell.angle_beta   90.00
_cell.angle_gamma   90.00
#
_symmetry.space_group_name_H-M   'P 1'
#
loop_
_entity.id
_entity.type
_entity.pdbx_description
1 polymer ?
#
loop_
_entity_poly.entity_id
_entity_poly.type
_entity_poly.pdbx_seq_one_letter_code
_entity_poly.pdbx_strand_id
1 'polypeptide(L)'
;MKMIKKIIPCVIVMVMILSTVTVAYGAESKIYSTKELKTICDNIVNWKKSDQKVSKDSNLFTGEYLTYAGTTNGDWYPIAMNRLGYDDDYNAYLTSLKDYVEKSYKTPQKLSKYKSTEWHRITLSVLACGGNPTDFGKDKDGNSINLIADGTYNRDGLGRQGINGYIWALIALDSNNYSVPSNALNSKESIINSIISAQNSDGGWALTSGDSDVDLTAMALQSLAKNQDYKNVKDSINKALNYLSKSQKSSGGYTSWGTENVESSSQVVIALSALNINAQTDKRFIKGNNTLLSAIMKYKTSDGGFTHSYVNDKDNPTAVAGKSNSMASEQTLLALSSYIRYVNGEKSLYDFTDTISKKSPLTDKDIEKINNLPKDLTTENYGDVLALLEKAQYSKNEKYVSTLKNDKAEIEKIQEKINSINTTINSLYPIDNVKISDKDKIEKVIADYNSLSHYDKTKVSGFDDTERALAVVSEKTRNIIVFAVLTVVAVLLILFVVLRLRKRIKKKKEIDFEEE
;
A
#
# COMPACT_ATOMS: atom_id res chain seq x y z
N MET A 1 42.70 -87.02 -22.68
CA MET A 1 41.27 -86.62 -22.79
C MET A 1 41.04 -85.45 -21.84
N LYS A 2 40.52 -84.31 -22.36
CA LYS A 2 40.23 -83.00 -21.73
C LYS A 2 41.40 -82.06 -21.37
N MET A 3 41.42 -80.89 -22.03
CA MET A 3 41.73 -79.53 -21.53
C MET A 3 41.52 -78.56 -22.72
N ILE A 4 40.31 -78.06 -23.01
CA ILE A 4 39.66 -76.83 -22.51
C ILE A 4 40.45 -75.52 -22.75
N LYS A 5 39.76 -74.57 -23.42
CA LYS A 5 39.89 -73.08 -23.46
C LYS A 5 40.91 -72.44 -24.42
N LYS A 6 40.40 -71.78 -25.47
CA LYS A 6 40.36 -70.29 -25.62
C LYS A 6 40.05 -69.90 -27.08
N ILE A 7 38.77 -69.75 -27.40
CA ILE A 7 38.29 -68.86 -28.47
C ILE A 7 37.12 -68.10 -27.84
N ILE A 8 37.01 -66.79 -28.11
CA ILE A 8 36.09 -65.77 -27.53
C ILE A 8 36.68 -65.14 -26.24
N PRO A 9 37.04 -63.83 -26.21
CA PRO A 9 36.21 -62.70 -26.67
C PRO A 9 36.99 -61.51 -27.32
N CYS A 10 36.75 -61.21 -28.61
CA CYS A 10 37.03 -59.87 -29.18
C CYS A 10 35.78 -59.20 -29.79
N VAL A 11 34.60 -59.82 -29.73
CA VAL A 11 33.37 -59.29 -30.34
C VAL A 11 32.40 -58.67 -29.32
N ILE A 12 32.65 -58.82 -28.01
CA ILE A 12 31.77 -58.25 -26.96
C ILE A 12 32.16 -56.80 -26.57
N VAL A 13 33.39 -56.36 -26.83
CA VAL A 13 33.82 -54.99 -26.48
C VAL A 13 33.44 -53.96 -27.55
N MET A 14 33.26 -54.37 -28.81
CA MET A 14 32.91 -53.44 -29.89
C MET A 14 31.40 -53.22 -30.06
N VAL A 15 30.56 -54.06 -29.43
CA VAL A 15 29.09 -53.88 -29.39
C VAL A 15 28.63 -53.14 -28.11
N MET A 16 29.48 -52.99 -27.09
CA MET A 16 29.17 -52.19 -25.90
C MET A 16 29.54 -50.70 -26.00
N ILE A 17 30.13 -50.25 -27.12
CA ILE A 17 30.42 -48.82 -27.37
C ILE A 17 29.39 -48.18 -28.31
N LEU A 18 28.41 -48.95 -28.82
CA LEU A 18 27.36 -48.47 -29.72
C LEU A 18 25.94 -48.45 -29.13
N SER A 19 25.78 -48.60 -27.83
CA SER A 19 24.50 -48.45 -27.15
C SER A 19 24.56 -47.29 -26.14
N THR A 20 23.76 -46.26 -26.44
CA THR A 20 23.55 -45.02 -25.66
C THR A 20 24.54 -43.87 -25.88
N VAL A 21 24.76 -43.47 -27.15
CA VAL A 21 24.54 -42.05 -27.43
C VAL A 21 23.02 -41.86 -27.45
N THR A 22 22.41 -41.83 -26.26
CA THR A 22 21.19 -41.06 -26.11
C THR A 22 21.62 -39.65 -26.41
N VAL A 23 21.35 -39.17 -27.62
CA VAL A 23 21.15 -37.75 -27.84
C VAL A 23 20.10 -37.40 -26.80
N ALA A 24 20.53 -36.83 -25.68
CA ALA A 24 19.62 -36.28 -24.71
C ALA A 24 18.88 -35.19 -25.49
N TYR A 25 17.71 -35.53 -26.02
CA TYR A 25 16.69 -34.56 -26.32
C TYR A 25 16.48 -33.86 -24.99
N GLY A 26 17.13 -32.70 -24.83
CA GLY A 26 17.02 -31.90 -23.62
C GLY A 26 15.54 -31.70 -23.39
N ALA A 27 15.05 -32.09 -22.21
CA ALA A 27 13.65 -31.90 -21.85
C ALA A 27 13.25 -30.45 -22.17
N GLU A 28 12.23 -30.25 -23.01
CA GLU A 28 11.79 -28.90 -23.36
C GLU A 28 11.48 -28.12 -22.09
N SER A 29 11.82 -26.83 -22.09
CA SER A 29 11.57 -25.97 -20.94
C SER A 29 10.07 -25.95 -20.64
N LYS A 30 9.68 -26.14 -19.37
CA LYS A 30 8.26 -26.05 -19.00
C LYS A 30 7.74 -24.65 -19.33
N ILE A 31 6.73 -24.59 -20.21
CA ILE A 31 5.95 -23.39 -20.50
C ILE A 31 4.69 -23.41 -19.65
N TYR A 32 4.43 -22.29 -18.96
CA TYR A 32 3.26 -22.10 -18.13
C TYR A 32 2.17 -21.39 -18.91
N SER A 33 0.97 -21.98 -18.92
CA SER A 33 -0.24 -21.33 -19.46
C SER A 33 -0.71 -20.20 -18.54
N THR A 34 -1.44 -19.21 -19.08
CA THR A 34 -2.05 -18.15 -18.26
C THR A 34 -3.00 -18.70 -17.21
N LYS A 35 -3.67 -19.83 -17.47
CA LYS A 35 -4.53 -20.53 -16.50
C LYS A 35 -3.73 -21.03 -15.30
N GLU A 36 -2.60 -21.71 -15.52
CA GLU A 36 -1.72 -22.15 -14.44
C GLU A 36 -1.17 -20.97 -13.64
N LEU A 37 -0.75 -19.90 -14.33
CA LEU A 37 -0.23 -18.70 -13.68
C LEU A 37 -1.31 -17.99 -12.84
N LYS A 38 -2.56 -17.94 -13.29
CA LYS A 38 -3.69 -17.42 -12.50
C LYS A 38 -3.91 -18.24 -11.23
N THR A 39 -3.87 -19.57 -11.31
CA THR A 39 -3.95 -20.43 -10.12
C THR A 39 -2.80 -20.15 -9.15
N ILE A 40 -1.59 -19.82 -9.64
CA ILE A 40 -0.48 -19.41 -8.78
C ILE A 40 -0.74 -18.04 -8.14
N CYS A 41 -1.30 -17.08 -8.88
CA CYS A 41 -1.72 -15.79 -8.33
C CYS A 41 -2.76 -15.97 -7.22
N ASP A 42 -3.76 -16.84 -7.41
CA ASP A 42 -4.77 -17.16 -6.40
C ASP A 42 -4.13 -17.71 -5.11
N ASN A 43 -3.12 -18.57 -5.25
CA ASN A 43 -2.39 -19.11 -4.10
C ASN A 43 -1.62 -18.02 -3.35
N ILE A 44 -1.00 -17.07 -4.05
CA ILE A 44 -0.28 -15.94 -3.42
C ILE A 44 -1.26 -15.04 -2.65
N VAL A 45 -2.41 -14.70 -3.24
CA VAL A 45 -3.44 -13.87 -2.59
C VAL A 45 -4.02 -14.59 -1.38
N ASN A 46 -4.33 -15.88 -1.49
CA ASN A 46 -4.83 -16.69 -0.37
C ASN A 46 -3.79 -16.84 0.74
N TRP A 47 -2.52 -17.03 0.39
CA TRP A 47 -1.42 -17.02 1.34
C TRP A 47 -1.37 -15.68 2.08
N LYS A 48 -1.45 -14.55 1.37
CA LYS A 48 -1.43 -13.23 2.00
C LYS A 48 -2.62 -13.02 2.94
N LYS A 49 -3.81 -13.46 2.54
CA LYS A 49 -4.99 -13.46 3.42
C LYS A 49 -4.71 -14.24 4.72
N SER A 50 -4.13 -15.44 4.62
CA SER A 50 -3.77 -16.23 5.80
C SER A 50 -2.68 -15.55 6.66
N ASP A 51 -1.66 -14.95 6.04
CA ASP A 51 -0.60 -14.18 6.72
C ASP A 51 -1.19 -13.01 7.53
N GLN A 52 -2.25 -12.40 6.99
CA GLN A 52 -3.02 -11.33 7.64
C GLN A 52 -4.13 -11.84 8.57
N LYS A 53 -4.18 -13.16 8.82
CA LYS A 53 -5.18 -13.83 9.67
C LYS A 53 -6.63 -13.56 9.22
N VAL A 54 -6.86 -13.31 7.94
CA VAL A 54 -8.19 -13.17 7.35
C VAL A 54 -8.57 -14.43 6.56
N SER A 55 -9.87 -14.73 6.50
CA SER A 55 -10.37 -15.89 5.75
C SER A 55 -10.09 -15.73 4.25
N LYS A 56 -9.84 -16.84 3.56
CA LYS A 56 -9.65 -16.86 2.10
C LYS A 56 -10.85 -16.28 1.32
N ASP A 57 -12.05 -16.43 1.87
CA ASP A 57 -13.33 -15.99 1.27
C ASP A 57 -13.65 -14.52 1.64
N SER A 58 -12.81 -13.86 2.45
CA SER A 58 -12.94 -12.45 2.81
C SER A 58 -12.06 -11.57 1.93
N ASN A 59 -12.36 -10.27 1.88
CA ASN A 59 -11.51 -9.26 1.26
C ASN A 59 -10.15 -9.19 1.96
N LEU A 60 -9.07 -9.02 1.20
CA LEU A 60 -7.74 -8.76 1.75
C LEU A 60 -7.64 -7.34 2.31
N PHE A 61 -8.28 -6.36 1.67
CA PHE A 61 -8.22 -4.94 2.06
C PHE A 61 -9.17 -4.63 3.21
N THR A 62 -8.88 -5.24 4.36
CA THR A 62 -9.66 -5.10 5.60
C THR A 62 -8.75 -5.17 6.83
N GLY A 63 -9.30 -4.79 7.99
CA GLY A 63 -8.64 -4.97 9.28
C GLY A 63 -7.21 -4.40 9.35
N GLU A 64 -6.27 -5.23 9.81
CA GLU A 64 -4.86 -4.86 9.97
C GLU A 64 -4.21 -4.44 8.65
N TYR A 65 -4.61 -5.05 7.52
CA TYR A 65 -4.00 -4.76 6.23
C TYR A 65 -4.15 -3.29 5.82
N LEU A 66 -5.27 -2.66 6.17
CA LEU A 66 -5.54 -1.25 5.89
C LEU A 66 -4.56 -0.31 6.61
N THR A 67 -3.90 -0.76 7.69
CA THR A 67 -2.88 0.03 8.39
C THR A 67 -1.56 0.11 7.60
N TYR A 68 -1.37 -0.76 6.60
CA TYR A 68 -0.22 -0.73 5.70
C TYR A 68 -0.43 0.18 4.48
N ALA A 69 -1.58 0.83 4.34
CA ALA A 69 -1.83 1.78 3.27
C ALA A 69 -0.80 2.92 3.27
N GLY A 70 -0.18 3.18 2.11
CA GLY A 70 0.87 4.17 1.95
C GLY A 70 2.28 3.64 2.23
N THR A 71 2.41 2.35 2.56
CA THR A 71 3.70 1.71 2.87
C THR A 71 4.09 0.69 1.80
N THR A 72 5.39 0.38 1.72
CA THR A 72 5.90 -0.66 0.81
C THR A 72 5.23 -2.02 0.98
N ASN A 73 4.74 -2.36 2.19
CA ASN A 73 4.15 -3.67 2.47
C ASN A 73 2.67 -3.79 2.04
N GLY A 74 2.02 -2.66 1.77
CA GLY A 74 0.60 -2.61 1.43
C GLY A 74 0.34 -2.26 -0.03
N ASP A 75 1.12 -1.33 -0.58
CA ASP A 75 0.72 -0.57 -1.77
C ASP A 75 0.70 -1.39 -3.09
N TRP A 76 1.45 -2.51 -3.17
CA TRP A 76 1.59 -3.23 -4.43
C TRP A 76 0.55 -4.33 -4.67
N TYR A 77 -0.05 -4.91 -3.62
CA TYR A 77 -1.16 -5.85 -3.80
C TYR A 77 -2.36 -5.21 -4.52
N PRO A 78 -2.83 -4.00 -4.16
CA PRO A 78 -3.87 -3.29 -4.92
C PRO A 78 -3.55 -3.20 -6.40
N ILE A 79 -2.29 -2.91 -6.75
CA ILE A 79 -1.84 -2.84 -8.14
C ILE A 79 -1.96 -4.20 -8.81
N ALA A 80 -1.32 -5.24 -8.27
CA ALA A 80 -1.30 -6.55 -8.94
C ALA A 80 -2.69 -7.19 -9.01
N MET A 81 -3.48 -7.08 -7.94
CA MET A 81 -4.83 -7.65 -7.84
C MET A 81 -5.80 -6.96 -8.79
N ASN A 82 -5.81 -5.62 -8.86
CA ASN A 82 -6.66 -4.89 -9.80
C ASN A 82 -6.34 -5.28 -11.24
N ARG A 83 -5.04 -5.37 -11.55
CA ARG A 83 -4.53 -5.71 -12.88
C ARG A 83 -4.82 -7.14 -13.33
N LEU A 84 -5.13 -8.02 -12.38
CA LEU A 84 -5.59 -9.40 -12.61
C LEU A 84 -7.11 -9.55 -12.56
N GLY A 85 -7.83 -8.49 -12.21
CA GLY A 85 -9.30 -8.46 -12.13
C GLY A 85 -9.88 -9.10 -10.87
N TYR A 86 -9.13 -9.14 -9.76
CA TYR A 86 -9.68 -9.59 -8.47
C TYR A 86 -10.66 -8.55 -7.93
N ASP A 87 -11.79 -9.05 -7.42
CA ASP A 87 -12.72 -8.27 -6.60
C ASP A 87 -12.22 -8.24 -5.15
N ASP A 88 -12.18 -7.05 -4.56
CA ASP A 88 -11.74 -6.79 -3.17
C ASP A 88 -12.18 -5.37 -2.76
N ASP A 89 -11.94 -4.95 -1.52
CA ASP A 89 -12.39 -3.65 -1.02
C ASP A 89 -11.39 -2.51 -1.34
N TYR A 90 -11.27 -2.20 -2.63
CA TYR A 90 -10.39 -1.12 -3.10
C TYR A 90 -10.79 0.25 -2.55
N ASN A 91 -12.08 0.46 -2.21
CA ASN A 91 -12.57 1.70 -1.63
C ASN A 91 -12.10 1.88 -0.18
N ALA A 92 -12.15 0.82 0.64
CA ALA A 92 -11.57 0.85 1.98
C ALA A 92 -10.07 1.14 1.91
N TYR A 93 -9.35 0.47 1.01
CA TYR A 93 -7.92 0.73 0.82
C TYR A 93 -7.64 2.18 0.40
N LEU A 94 -8.38 2.71 -0.59
CA LEU A 94 -8.23 4.08 -1.06
C LEU A 94 -8.52 5.10 0.05
N THR A 95 -9.50 4.81 0.91
CA THR A 95 -9.85 5.66 2.05
C THR A 95 -8.73 5.70 3.09
N SER A 96 -8.18 4.54 3.47
CA SER A 96 -7.03 4.46 4.36
C SER A 96 -5.77 5.11 3.77
N LEU A 97 -5.56 4.94 2.46
CA LEU A 97 -4.46 5.58 1.73
C LEU A 97 -4.60 7.10 1.72
N LYS A 98 -5.82 7.62 1.51
CA LYS A 98 -6.11 9.05 1.56
C LYS A 98 -5.84 9.63 2.95
N ASP A 99 -6.30 8.96 4.00
CA ASP A 99 -6.03 9.37 5.38
C ASP A 99 -4.52 9.39 5.70
N TYR A 100 -3.77 8.37 5.27
CA TYR A 100 -2.30 8.36 5.39
C TYR A 100 -1.66 9.56 4.67
N VAL A 101 -2.08 9.85 3.44
CA VAL A 101 -1.58 10.98 2.65
C VAL A 101 -1.89 12.31 3.33
N GLU A 102 -3.14 12.55 3.73
CA GLU A 102 -3.54 13.81 4.39
C GLU A 102 -2.81 14.02 5.72
N LYS A 103 -2.63 12.96 6.53
CA LYS A 103 -1.81 13.01 7.75
C LYS A 103 -0.36 13.37 7.46
N SER A 104 0.23 12.74 6.43
CA SER A 104 1.61 12.99 6.03
C SER A 104 1.80 14.43 5.54
N TYR A 105 0.86 14.96 4.76
CA TYR A 105 0.89 16.33 4.24
C TYR A 105 0.65 17.43 5.29
N LYS A 106 0.26 17.07 6.51
CA LYS A 106 0.28 18.00 7.65
C LYS A 106 1.70 18.25 8.18
N THR A 107 2.68 17.42 7.79
CA THR A 107 4.08 17.57 8.18
C THR A 107 4.89 18.29 7.10
N PRO A 108 5.98 19.00 7.44
CA PRO A 108 6.84 19.65 6.45
C PRO A 108 7.47 18.68 5.45
N GLN A 109 7.63 17.41 5.83
CA GLN A 109 8.25 16.38 4.97
C GLN A 109 7.26 15.78 3.96
N LYS A 110 5.95 16.07 4.10
CA LYS A 110 4.88 15.41 3.34
C LYS A 110 5.05 13.89 3.47
N LEU A 111 5.23 13.16 2.36
CA LEU A 111 5.47 11.71 2.37
C LEU A 111 6.93 11.35 2.72
N SER A 112 7.90 12.11 2.20
CA SER A 112 9.32 11.94 2.53
C SER A 112 10.19 13.11 2.05
N LYS A 113 11.10 13.55 2.91
CA LYS A 113 12.16 14.51 2.53
C LYS A 113 13.14 13.94 1.50
N TYR A 114 13.32 12.63 1.45
CA TYR A 114 14.38 11.98 0.66
C TYR A 114 13.84 11.06 -0.44
N LYS A 115 12.80 10.28 -0.15
CA LYS A 115 12.30 9.23 -1.06
C LYS A 115 11.17 9.77 -1.94
N SER A 116 11.48 10.16 -3.16
CA SER A 116 10.46 10.52 -4.16
C SER A 116 9.57 9.34 -4.51
N THR A 117 10.09 8.10 -4.39
CA THR A 117 9.35 6.87 -4.68
C THR A 117 8.10 6.67 -3.85
N GLU A 118 7.96 7.31 -2.68
CA GLU A 118 6.73 7.27 -1.89
C GLU A 118 5.54 7.87 -2.68
N TRP A 119 5.75 9.01 -3.35
CA TRP A 119 4.74 9.61 -4.21
C TRP A 119 4.41 8.72 -5.41
N HIS A 120 5.42 8.13 -6.02
CA HIS A 120 5.25 7.31 -7.23
C HIS A 120 4.50 6.00 -6.92
N ARG A 121 4.87 5.31 -5.84
CA ARG A 121 4.19 4.09 -5.39
C ARG A 121 2.73 4.37 -5.05
N ILE A 122 2.48 5.38 -4.21
CA ILE A 122 1.13 5.78 -3.81
C ILE A 122 0.30 6.21 -5.03
N THR A 123 0.89 6.93 -5.99
CA THR A 123 0.21 7.27 -7.26
C THR A 123 -0.32 6.04 -7.97
N LEU A 124 0.49 4.98 -8.11
CA LEU A 124 0.09 3.75 -8.79
C LEU A 124 -1.00 3.01 -8.00
N SER A 125 -0.93 2.99 -6.67
CA SER A 125 -1.96 2.40 -5.81
C SER A 125 -3.28 3.18 -5.87
N VAL A 126 -3.22 4.53 -5.88
CA VAL A 126 -4.39 5.39 -6.09
C VAL A 126 -5.07 5.06 -7.42
N LEU A 127 -4.30 4.95 -8.50
CA LEU A 127 -4.84 4.59 -9.81
C LEU A 127 -5.43 3.17 -9.83
N ALA A 128 -4.77 2.20 -9.20
CA ALA A 128 -5.28 0.83 -9.10
C ALA A 128 -6.58 0.73 -8.30
N CYS A 129 -6.76 1.59 -7.31
CA CYS A 129 -8.01 1.69 -6.56
C CYS A 129 -9.06 2.62 -7.20
N GLY A 130 -8.82 3.14 -8.41
CA GLY A 130 -9.75 4.01 -9.12
C GLY A 130 -9.79 5.48 -8.66
N GLY A 131 -8.84 5.91 -7.84
CA GLY A 131 -8.71 7.29 -7.40
C GLY A 131 -7.99 8.19 -8.41
N ASN A 132 -8.02 9.50 -8.15
CA ASN A 132 -7.32 10.50 -8.95
C ASN A 132 -6.08 11.04 -8.21
N PRO A 133 -4.84 10.70 -8.61
CA PRO A 133 -3.63 11.16 -7.92
C PRO A 133 -3.31 12.65 -8.15
N THR A 134 -4.04 13.35 -9.04
CA THR A 134 -3.90 14.81 -9.23
C THR A 134 -4.77 15.63 -8.27
N ASP A 135 -5.72 14.98 -7.59
CA ASP A 135 -6.60 15.57 -6.57
C ASP A 135 -6.90 14.51 -5.49
N PHE A 136 -5.94 14.26 -4.61
CA PHE A 136 -5.97 13.16 -3.66
C PHE A 136 -5.86 13.62 -2.20
N GLY A 137 -6.96 14.17 -1.69
CA GLY A 137 -7.05 14.68 -0.32
C GLY A 137 -6.66 16.15 -0.17
N LYS A 138 -6.64 16.62 1.07
CA LYS A 138 -6.33 18.01 1.43
C LYS A 138 -5.08 18.14 2.28
N ASP A 139 -4.26 19.15 1.97
CA ASP A 139 -3.13 19.52 2.81
C ASP A 139 -3.56 20.30 4.08
N LYS A 140 -2.59 20.71 4.89
CA LYS A 140 -2.85 21.47 6.14
C LYS A 140 -3.56 22.81 5.92
N ASP A 141 -3.50 23.37 4.71
CA ASP A 141 -4.09 24.67 4.36
C ASP A 141 -5.42 24.49 3.60
N GLY A 142 -5.89 23.25 3.42
CA GLY A 142 -7.14 22.91 2.73
C GLY A 142 -7.01 22.84 1.21
N ASN A 143 -5.80 22.91 0.65
CA ASN A 143 -5.58 22.79 -0.78
C ASN A 143 -5.61 21.33 -1.23
N SER A 144 -6.00 21.11 -2.48
CA SER A 144 -5.93 19.78 -3.09
C SER A 144 -4.48 19.28 -3.19
N ILE A 145 -4.26 18.02 -2.85
CA ILE A 145 -2.96 17.35 -2.98
C ILE A 145 -2.81 16.74 -4.37
N ASN A 146 -1.77 17.17 -5.10
CA ASN A 146 -1.41 16.61 -6.39
C ASN A 146 -0.14 15.76 -6.26
N LEU A 147 -0.31 14.44 -6.12
CA LEU A 147 0.78 13.49 -5.94
C LEU A 147 1.71 13.43 -7.15
N ILE A 148 1.16 13.58 -8.36
CA ILE A 148 1.95 13.59 -9.59
C ILE A 148 2.90 14.78 -9.58
N ALA A 149 2.38 16.00 -9.39
CA ALA A 149 3.18 17.21 -9.40
C ALA A 149 4.27 17.16 -8.33
N ASP A 150 3.88 16.88 -7.09
CA ASP A 150 4.75 16.92 -5.91
C ASP A 150 5.82 15.81 -5.89
N GLY A 151 5.51 14.67 -6.52
CA GLY A 151 6.43 13.55 -6.65
C GLY A 151 7.41 13.69 -7.79
N THR A 152 7.01 14.36 -8.89
CA THR A 152 7.74 14.34 -10.17
C THR A 152 8.25 15.73 -10.58
N TYR A 153 7.47 16.46 -11.39
CA TYR A 153 7.93 17.62 -12.14
C TYR A 153 8.07 18.90 -11.30
N ASN A 154 7.39 19.00 -10.14
CA ASN A 154 7.59 20.09 -9.17
C ASN A 154 8.51 19.69 -8.01
N ARG A 155 9.11 18.50 -8.05
CA ARG A 155 9.95 18.01 -6.96
C ARG A 155 11.37 18.55 -7.05
N ASP A 156 11.78 19.34 -6.06
CA ASP A 156 13.20 19.58 -5.83
C ASP A 156 13.91 18.30 -5.34
N GLY A 157 15.08 18.01 -5.93
CA GLY A 157 15.86 16.82 -5.58
C GLY A 157 15.19 15.49 -5.97
N LEU A 158 14.56 15.43 -7.15
CA LEU A 158 13.93 14.21 -7.68
C LEU A 158 14.83 12.98 -7.61
N GLY A 159 16.12 13.14 -7.95
CA GLY A 159 17.14 12.10 -7.92
C GLY A 159 17.88 11.91 -6.58
N ARG A 160 17.39 12.45 -5.45
CA ARG A 160 18.06 12.29 -4.13
C ARG A 160 18.20 10.83 -3.69
N GLN A 161 17.31 9.95 -4.18
CA GLN A 161 17.35 8.51 -3.96
C GLN A 161 18.12 7.78 -5.08
N GLY A 162 18.98 8.49 -5.81
CA GLY A 162 19.64 7.98 -6.99
C GLY A 162 18.68 7.79 -8.17
N ILE A 163 19.04 6.87 -9.07
CA ILE A 163 18.31 6.62 -10.32
C ILE A 163 16.85 6.21 -10.09
N ASN A 164 16.56 5.58 -8.94
CA ASN A 164 15.20 5.19 -8.54
C ASN A 164 14.22 6.36 -8.57
N GLY A 165 14.66 7.55 -8.17
CA GLY A 165 13.81 8.73 -8.20
C GLY A 165 13.35 9.08 -9.62
N TYR A 166 14.24 9.00 -10.60
CA TYR A 166 13.93 9.29 -12.00
C TYR A 166 13.12 8.17 -12.66
N ILE A 167 13.50 6.90 -12.43
CA ILE A 167 12.83 5.72 -12.97
C ILE A 167 11.35 5.72 -12.58
N TRP A 168 11.07 5.82 -11.28
CA TRP A 168 9.71 5.77 -10.78
C TRP A 168 8.92 7.05 -11.09
N ALA A 169 9.59 8.20 -11.26
CA ALA A 169 8.93 9.41 -11.73
C ALA A 169 8.44 9.28 -13.17
N LEU A 170 9.27 8.69 -14.05
CA LEU A 170 8.86 8.44 -15.42
C LEU A 170 7.71 7.42 -15.49
N ILE A 171 7.77 6.35 -14.70
CA ILE A 171 6.66 5.39 -14.56
C ILE A 171 5.39 6.12 -14.08
N ALA A 172 5.47 6.97 -13.06
CA ALA A 172 4.31 7.71 -12.54
C ALA A 172 3.72 8.66 -13.60
N LEU A 173 4.55 9.41 -14.33
CA LEU A 173 4.10 10.27 -15.43
C LEU A 173 3.43 9.48 -16.55
N ASP A 174 4.02 8.36 -16.94
CA ASP A 174 3.53 7.52 -18.03
C ASP A 174 2.34 6.64 -17.64
N SER A 175 2.09 6.48 -16.35
CA SER A 175 1.00 5.64 -15.84
C SER A 175 -0.36 6.11 -16.35
N ASN A 176 -0.54 7.42 -16.58
CA ASN A 176 -1.75 7.93 -17.19
C ASN A 176 -1.48 9.08 -18.18
N ASN A 177 -0.30 9.07 -18.81
CA ASN A 177 0.16 10.09 -19.76
C ASN A 177 0.03 11.54 -19.21
N TYR A 178 0.44 11.76 -17.96
CA TYR A 178 0.35 13.07 -17.33
C TYR A 178 1.18 14.11 -18.09
N SER A 179 0.57 15.28 -18.32
CA SER A 179 1.25 16.41 -18.94
C SER A 179 2.18 17.10 -17.94
N VAL A 180 3.37 17.49 -18.40
CA VAL A 180 4.34 18.24 -17.61
C VAL A 180 4.29 19.72 -18.04
N PRO A 181 4.02 20.67 -17.13
CA PRO A 181 4.01 22.09 -17.43
C PRO A 181 5.37 22.61 -17.92
N SER A 182 5.39 23.64 -18.76
CA SER A 182 6.63 24.22 -19.32
C SER A 182 7.53 24.88 -18.27
N ASN A 183 6.97 25.29 -17.13
CA ASN A 183 7.70 25.88 -16.00
C ASN A 183 8.07 24.85 -14.91
N ALA A 184 7.93 23.55 -15.19
CA ALA A 184 8.31 22.49 -14.26
C ALA A 184 9.82 22.51 -13.94
N LEU A 185 10.18 22.09 -12.73
CA LEU A 185 11.58 21.89 -12.32
C LEU A 185 12.22 20.73 -13.08
N ASN A 186 11.46 19.64 -13.29
CA ASN A 186 11.92 18.47 -14.03
C ASN A 186 10.98 18.22 -15.21
N SER A 187 11.44 18.48 -16.43
CA SER A 187 10.75 18.07 -17.65
C SER A 187 10.78 16.56 -17.83
N LYS A 188 9.84 15.99 -18.59
CA LYS A 188 9.86 14.57 -18.96
C LYS A 188 11.16 14.19 -19.68
N GLU A 189 11.62 15.05 -20.60
CA GLU A 189 12.87 14.85 -21.33
C GLU A 189 14.08 14.83 -20.38
N SER A 190 14.16 15.76 -19.41
CA SER A 190 15.27 15.75 -18.44
C SER A 190 15.27 14.51 -17.54
N ILE A 191 14.08 13.96 -17.22
CA ILE A 191 13.98 12.71 -16.46
C ILE A 191 14.51 11.55 -17.31
N ILE A 192 14.09 11.43 -18.57
CA ILE A 192 14.58 10.40 -19.50
C ILE A 192 16.09 10.52 -19.68
N ASN A 193 16.59 11.73 -19.94
CA ASN A 193 18.03 11.99 -20.10
C ASN A 193 18.81 11.61 -18.84
N SER A 194 18.29 11.90 -17.64
CA SER A 194 18.92 11.50 -16.38
C SER A 194 19.01 9.96 -16.25
N ILE A 195 18.01 9.23 -16.76
CA ILE A 195 18.03 7.78 -16.77
C ILE A 195 19.11 7.27 -17.73
N ILE A 196 19.08 7.67 -19.01
CA ILE A 196 20.02 7.14 -20.01
C ILE A 196 21.47 7.54 -19.73
N SER A 197 21.73 8.73 -19.18
CA SER A 197 23.08 9.21 -18.88
C SER A 197 23.72 8.49 -17.68
N ALA A 198 22.92 7.85 -16.82
CA ALA A 198 23.41 7.05 -15.71
C ALA A 198 23.68 5.58 -16.09
N GLN A 199 23.44 5.19 -17.34
CA GLN A 199 23.72 3.83 -17.80
C GLN A 199 25.22 3.57 -17.81
N ASN A 200 25.64 2.49 -17.18
CA ASN A 200 27.03 2.06 -17.17
C ASN A 200 27.47 1.54 -18.55
N SER A 201 28.79 1.47 -18.77
CA SER A 201 29.37 1.00 -20.03
C SER A 201 29.03 -0.46 -20.38
N ASP A 202 28.70 -1.27 -19.38
CA ASP A 202 28.24 -2.66 -19.56
C ASP A 202 26.76 -2.77 -19.98
N GLY A 203 26.04 -1.64 -19.95
CA GLY A 203 24.63 -1.53 -20.33
C GLY A 203 23.64 -1.62 -19.16
N GLY A 204 24.10 -1.86 -17.93
CA GLY A 204 23.24 -1.87 -16.75
C GLY A 204 23.17 -0.52 -16.03
N TRP A 205 22.46 -0.50 -14.91
CA TRP A 205 22.37 0.65 -14.00
C TRP A 205 22.69 0.23 -12.57
N ALA A 206 23.35 1.13 -11.85
CA ALA A 206 23.48 1.08 -10.40
C ALA A 206 22.50 2.07 -9.75
N LEU A 207 22.23 1.91 -8.45
CA LEU A 207 21.37 2.87 -7.72
C LEU A 207 21.92 4.30 -7.78
N THR A 208 23.24 4.44 -7.64
CA THR A 208 23.96 5.71 -7.76
C THR A 208 25.18 5.51 -8.68
N SER A 209 26.35 5.29 -8.12
CA SER A 209 27.58 4.90 -8.82
C SER A 209 28.01 3.51 -8.40
N GLY A 210 28.71 2.80 -9.27
CA GLY A 210 29.27 1.47 -9.00
C GLY A 210 28.75 0.43 -9.97
N ASP A 211 28.84 -0.82 -9.55
CA ASP A 211 28.48 -1.97 -10.38
C ASP A 211 27.00 -1.97 -10.73
N SER A 212 26.71 -2.34 -11.98
CA SER A 212 25.35 -2.50 -12.46
C SER A 212 24.62 -3.57 -11.67
N ASP A 213 23.36 -3.31 -11.36
CA ASP A 213 22.45 -4.19 -10.63
C ASP A 213 21.29 -4.65 -11.52
N VAL A 214 20.85 -5.89 -11.33
CA VAL A 214 19.78 -6.50 -12.12
C VAL A 214 18.44 -5.81 -11.88
N ASP A 215 18.11 -5.49 -10.62
CA ASP A 215 16.82 -4.91 -10.25
C ASP A 215 16.72 -3.50 -10.82
N LEU A 216 17.75 -2.69 -10.63
CA LEU A 216 17.80 -1.32 -11.16
C LEU A 216 17.78 -1.31 -12.69
N THR A 217 18.49 -2.23 -13.34
CA THR A 217 18.48 -2.34 -14.81
C THR A 217 17.10 -2.73 -15.33
N ALA A 218 16.44 -3.67 -14.67
CA ALA A 218 15.08 -4.08 -15.04
C ALA A 218 14.06 -2.96 -14.80
N MET A 219 14.12 -2.25 -13.68
CA MET A 219 13.24 -1.10 -13.42
C MET A 219 13.48 0.06 -14.40
N ALA A 220 14.73 0.31 -14.80
CA ALA A 220 15.04 1.29 -15.84
C ALA A 220 14.37 0.93 -17.16
N LEU A 221 14.45 -0.35 -17.58
CA LEU A 221 13.74 -0.84 -18.76
C LEU A 221 12.22 -0.66 -18.67
N GLN A 222 11.61 -0.92 -17.50
CA GLN A 222 10.17 -0.70 -17.29
C GLN A 222 9.78 0.76 -17.53
N SER A 223 10.58 1.72 -17.05
CA SER A 223 10.32 3.16 -17.25
C SER A 223 10.52 3.62 -18.70
N LEU A 224 11.49 3.04 -19.40
CA LEU A 224 11.83 3.44 -20.77
C LEU A 224 10.93 2.78 -21.84
N ALA A 225 10.18 1.72 -21.48
CA ALA A 225 9.41 0.92 -22.42
C ALA A 225 8.40 1.71 -23.27
N LYS A 226 7.74 2.74 -22.70
CA LYS A 226 6.80 3.63 -23.42
C LYS A 226 7.49 4.80 -24.14
N ASN A 227 8.79 5.01 -23.92
CA ASN A 227 9.54 6.18 -24.38
C ASN A 227 10.60 5.82 -25.44
N GLN A 228 10.41 4.70 -26.16
CA GLN A 228 11.38 4.19 -27.12
C GLN A 228 11.68 5.14 -28.29
N ASP A 229 10.77 6.06 -28.60
CA ASP A 229 10.96 7.02 -29.69
C ASP A 229 11.79 8.25 -29.27
N TYR A 230 12.10 8.40 -27.99
CA TYR A 230 13.09 9.38 -27.54
C TYR A 230 14.50 8.98 -27.99
N LYS A 231 15.28 9.99 -28.36
CA LYS A 231 16.65 9.81 -28.85
C LYS A 231 17.47 8.97 -27.86
N ASN A 232 18.23 8.01 -28.37
CA ASN A 232 19.10 7.09 -27.64
C ASN A 232 18.40 6.08 -26.70
N VAL A 233 17.07 6.16 -26.49
CA VAL A 233 16.37 5.24 -25.58
C VAL A 233 16.39 3.81 -26.09
N LYS A 234 16.12 3.57 -27.38
CA LYS A 234 16.22 2.23 -28.00
C LYS A 234 17.61 1.61 -27.84
N ASP A 235 18.66 2.40 -28.01
CA ASP A 235 20.04 1.92 -27.84
C ASP A 235 20.35 1.55 -26.39
N SER A 236 19.91 2.39 -25.44
CA SER A 236 20.02 2.08 -24.01
C SER A 236 19.25 0.81 -23.63
N ILE A 237 18.04 0.62 -24.14
CA ILE A 237 17.25 -0.60 -23.93
C ILE A 237 17.98 -1.83 -24.45
N ASN A 238 18.56 -1.76 -25.67
CA ASN A 238 19.28 -2.89 -26.26
C ASN A 238 20.52 -3.29 -25.45
N LYS A 239 21.28 -2.30 -24.95
CA LYS A 239 22.42 -2.55 -24.05
C LYS A 239 21.99 -3.22 -22.75
N ALA A 240 20.89 -2.75 -22.16
CA ALA A 240 20.33 -3.31 -20.94
C ALA A 240 19.85 -4.76 -21.10
N LEU A 241 19.16 -5.07 -22.20
CA LEU A 241 18.74 -6.44 -22.52
C LEU A 241 19.94 -7.37 -22.68
N ASN A 242 21.04 -6.89 -23.27
CA ASN A 242 22.29 -7.64 -23.38
C ASN A 242 22.94 -7.87 -22.02
N TYR A 243 23.00 -6.84 -21.17
CA TYR A 243 23.46 -6.96 -19.78
C TYR A 243 22.67 -8.02 -19.03
N LEU A 244 21.33 -7.92 -19.01
CA LEU A 244 20.46 -8.88 -18.32
C LEU A 244 20.64 -10.31 -18.87
N SER A 245 20.68 -10.48 -20.20
CA SER A 245 20.92 -11.79 -20.82
C SER A 245 22.24 -12.42 -20.36
N LYS A 246 23.31 -11.62 -20.19
CA LYS A 246 24.61 -12.09 -19.69
C LYS A 246 24.61 -12.36 -18.19
N SER A 247 23.87 -11.58 -17.41
CA SER A 247 23.81 -11.69 -15.95
C SER A 247 22.96 -12.86 -15.45
N GLN A 248 22.07 -13.41 -16.30
CA GLN A 248 21.21 -14.54 -15.93
C GLN A 248 22.02 -15.81 -15.60
N LYS A 249 21.72 -16.42 -14.46
CA LYS A 249 22.42 -17.60 -13.93
C LYS A 249 22.01 -18.88 -14.66
N SER A 250 22.79 -19.95 -14.51
CA SER A 250 22.48 -21.28 -15.11
C SER A 250 21.16 -21.88 -14.59
N SER A 251 20.71 -21.45 -13.40
CA SER A 251 19.39 -21.75 -12.83
C SER A 251 18.22 -21.14 -13.61
N GLY A 252 18.49 -20.17 -14.50
CA GLY A 252 17.52 -19.31 -15.16
C GLY A 252 17.14 -18.06 -14.34
N GLY A 253 17.60 -17.94 -13.10
CA GLY A 253 17.32 -16.82 -12.20
C GLY A 253 18.39 -15.72 -12.25
N TYR A 254 18.34 -14.82 -11.26
CA TYR A 254 19.24 -13.68 -11.13
C TYR A 254 19.70 -13.46 -9.69
N THR A 255 20.90 -12.90 -9.57
CA THR A 255 21.49 -12.45 -8.31
C THR A 255 21.46 -10.93 -8.25
N SER A 256 21.06 -10.40 -7.11
CA SER A 256 21.11 -8.99 -6.75
C SER A 256 21.64 -8.90 -5.32
N TRP A 257 22.53 -7.94 -5.07
CA TRP A 257 23.19 -7.74 -3.76
C TRP A 257 23.81 -9.01 -3.14
N GLY A 258 24.34 -9.92 -3.99
CA GLY A 258 25.02 -11.15 -3.54
C GLY A 258 24.11 -12.37 -3.34
N THR A 259 22.78 -12.20 -3.37
CA THR A 259 21.83 -13.30 -3.16
C THR A 259 21.01 -13.57 -4.43
N GLU A 260 20.99 -14.83 -4.89
CA GLU A 260 20.05 -15.25 -5.94
C GLU A 260 18.64 -15.34 -5.37
N ASN A 261 17.72 -14.56 -5.93
CA ASN A 261 16.40 -14.34 -5.34
C ASN A 261 15.29 -14.25 -6.39
N VAL A 262 14.04 -14.38 -5.92
CA VAL A 262 12.86 -14.39 -6.80
C VAL A 262 12.48 -12.97 -7.27
N GLU A 263 12.74 -11.96 -6.45
CA GLU A 263 12.42 -10.56 -6.71
C GLU A 263 13.13 -10.04 -7.96
N SER A 264 14.42 -10.34 -8.12
CA SER A 264 15.20 -9.95 -9.30
C SER A 264 14.69 -10.60 -10.57
N SER A 265 14.36 -11.89 -10.51
CA SER A 265 13.74 -12.59 -11.64
C SER A 265 12.36 -11.99 -11.98
N SER A 266 11.61 -11.57 -10.96
CA SER A 266 10.31 -10.92 -11.12
C SER A 266 10.43 -9.56 -11.81
N GLN A 267 11.38 -8.71 -11.40
CA GLN A 267 11.61 -7.41 -12.06
C GLN A 267 11.97 -7.57 -13.54
N VAL A 268 12.78 -8.56 -13.89
CA VAL A 268 13.11 -8.85 -15.30
C VAL A 268 11.88 -9.29 -16.08
N VAL A 269 11.01 -10.14 -15.51
CA VAL A 269 9.75 -10.52 -16.18
C VAL A 269 8.84 -9.29 -16.40
N ILE A 270 8.75 -8.38 -15.44
CA ILE A 270 7.97 -7.13 -15.60
C ILE A 270 8.56 -6.28 -16.73
N ALA A 271 9.89 -6.13 -16.78
CA ALA A 271 10.60 -5.38 -17.81
C ALA A 271 10.38 -5.95 -19.22
N LEU A 272 10.55 -7.28 -19.38
CA LEU A 272 10.35 -7.94 -20.67
C LEU A 272 8.90 -7.82 -21.14
N SER A 273 7.93 -8.00 -20.23
CA SER A 273 6.51 -7.86 -20.55
C SER A 273 6.18 -6.43 -20.99
N ALA A 274 6.72 -5.40 -20.32
CA ALA A 274 6.55 -4.00 -20.72
C ALA A 274 7.14 -3.67 -22.10
N LEU A 275 8.21 -4.37 -22.50
CA LEU A 275 8.85 -4.26 -23.82
C LEU A 275 8.22 -5.17 -24.88
N ASN A 276 7.13 -5.87 -24.57
CA ASN A 276 6.50 -6.88 -25.43
C ASN A 276 7.44 -8.03 -25.84
N ILE A 277 8.28 -8.48 -24.91
CA ILE A 277 9.20 -9.61 -25.08
C ILE A 277 8.70 -10.81 -24.28
N ASN A 278 8.58 -11.97 -24.92
CA ASN A 278 8.09 -13.18 -24.26
C ASN A 278 9.18 -13.81 -23.35
N ALA A 279 8.97 -13.71 -22.04
CA ALA A 279 9.89 -14.24 -21.03
C ALA A 279 10.03 -15.79 -21.01
N GLN A 280 9.16 -16.53 -21.72
CA GLN A 280 9.23 -17.99 -21.82
C GLN A 280 9.85 -18.50 -23.11
N THR A 281 9.95 -17.68 -24.16
CA THR A 281 10.42 -18.13 -25.49
C THR A 281 11.57 -17.31 -26.07
N ASP A 282 11.86 -16.12 -25.54
CA ASP A 282 13.02 -15.35 -25.98
C ASP A 282 14.32 -16.02 -25.55
N LYS A 283 15.09 -16.51 -26.54
CA LYS A 283 16.30 -17.30 -26.33
C LYS A 283 17.38 -16.55 -25.54
N ARG A 284 17.36 -15.21 -25.50
CA ARG A 284 18.31 -14.42 -24.69
C ARG A 284 18.13 -14.69 -23.20
N PHE A 285 16.93 -15.10 -22.79
CA PHE A 285 16.52 -15.26 -21.39
C PHE A 285 16.22 -16.71 -21.01
N ILE A 286 16.76 -17.68 -21.77
CA ILE A 286 16.65 -19.11 -21.50
C ILE A 286 18.06 -19.67 -21.27
N LYS A 287 18.28 -20.34 -20.14
CA LYS A 287 19.56 -20.97 -19.79
C LYS A 287 19.38 -22.48 -19.64
N GLY A 288 19.89 -23.23 -20.61
CA GLY A 288 19.59 -24.67 -20.72
C GLY A 288 18.08 -24.88 -20.88
N ASN A 289 17.46 -25.62 -19.96
CA ASN A 289 16.02 -25.87 -19.94
C ASN A 289 15.26 -24.96 -18.95
N ASN A 290 15.91 -23.90 -18.46
CA ASN A 290 15.31 -22.96 -17.52
C ASN A 290 14.87 -21.67 -18.22
N THR A 291 13.56 -21.43 -18.25
CA THR A 291 12.95 -20.11 -18.54
C THR A 291 12.91 -19.27 -17.27
N LEU A 292 12.67 -17.96 -17.41
CA LEU A 292 12.47 -17.07 -16.27
C LEU A 292 11.30 -17.49 -15.38
N LEU A 293 10.17 -17.88 -15.98
CA LEU A 293 9.03 -18.36 -15.19
C LEU A 293 9.37 -19.67 -14.48
N SER A 294 10.05 -20.62 -15.14
CA SER A 294 10.49 -21.85 -14.45
C SER A 294 11.46 -21.56 -13.29
N ALA A 295 12.31 -20.53 -13.42
CA ALA A 295 13.21 -20.11 -12.35
C ALA A 295 12.44 -19.49 -11.18
N ILE A 296 11.48 -18.59 -11.43
CA ILE A 296 10.58 -18.04 -10.40
C ILE A 296 9.84 -19.16 -9.67
N MET A 297 9.29 -20.14 -10.40
CA MET A 297 8.49 -21.22 -9.80
C MET A 297 9.28 -22.13 -8.87
N LYS A 298 10.62 -22.11 -8.91
CA LYS A 298 11.46 -22.82 -7.94
C LYS A 298 11.31 -22.26 -6.53
N TYR A 299 10.97 -20.99 -6.38
CA TYR A 299 10.82 -20.29 -5.10
C TYR A 299 9.44 -20.43 -4.46
N LYS A 300 8.52 -21.15 -5.12
CA LYS A 300 7.19 -21.41 -4.58
C LYS A 300 7.28 -22.30 -3.34
N THR A 301 6.59 -21.91 -2.28
CA THR A 301 6.49 -22.67 -1.03
C THR A 301 5.18 -23.48 -0.96
N SER A 302 5.12 -24.44 -0.04
CA SER A 302 3.97 -25.35 0.10
C SER A 302 2.69 -24.70 0.61
N ASP A 303 2.79 -23.56 1.29
CA ASP A 303 1.68 -22.74 1.80
C ASP A 303 1.12 -21.78 0.74
N GLY A 304 1.66 -21.79 -0.48
CA GLY A 304 1.19 -20.98 -1.61
C GLY A 304 1.90 -19.64 -1.80
N GLY A 305 2.75 -19.23 -0.86
CA GLY A 305 3.61 -18.06 -1.00
C GLY A 305 4.87 -18.33 -1.82
N PHE A 306 5.79 -17.36 -1.77
CA PHE A 306 7.13 -17.46 -2.36
C PHE A 306 8.18 -17.06 -1.34
N THR A 307 9.28 -17.80 -1.32
CA THR A 307 10.44 -17.45 -0.51
C THR A 307 11.35 -16.48 -1.25
N HIS A 308 12.03 -15.61 -0.50
CA HIS A 308 13.08 -14.73 -1.03
C HIS A 308 14.22 -15.56 -1.63
N SER A 309 14.70 -16.56 -0.87
CA SER A 309 15.78 -17.46 -1.23
C SER A 309 15.72 -18.77 -0.47
N TYR A 310 16.37 -19.82 -0.97
CA TYR A 310 16.63 -21.05 -0.21
C TYR A 310 17.97 -21.04 0.52
N VAL A 311 18.68 -19.91 0.46
CA VAL A 311 19.92 -19.67 1.21
C VAL A 311 19.67 -18.52 2.17
N ASN A 312 20.05 -18.70 3.44
CA ASN A 312 19.94 -17.62 4.42
C ASN A 312 20.94 -16.52 4.08
N ASP A 313 20.43 -15.29 4.05
CA ASP A 313 21.24 -14.09 3.88
C ASP A 313 21.56 -13.51 5.27
N LYS A 314 22.85 -13.32 5.56
CA LYS A 314 23.29 -12.78 6.86
C LYS A 314 22.93 -11.31 7.01
N ASP A 315 22.83 -10.58 5.89
CA ASP A 315 22.53 -9.16 5.85
C ASP A 315 20.99 -8.92 5.81
N ASN A 316 20.21 -9.98 5.60
CA ASN A 316 18.74 -9.97 5.66
C ASN A 316 18.19 -11.15 6.50
N PRO A 317 18.40 -11.15 7.83
CA PRO A 317 18.00 -12.26 8.70
C PRO A 317 16.48 -12.43 8.80
N THR A 318 15.69 -11.42 8.39
CA THR A 318 14.23 -11.49 8.34
C THR A 318 13.71 -12.31 7.16
N ALA A 319 14.51 -12.49 6.10
CA ALA A 319 14.18 -13.37 4.98
C ALA A 319 14.63 -14.80 5.28
N VAL A 320 13.83 -15.53 6.05
CA VAL A 320 14.13 -16.92 6.42
C VAL A 320 14.08 -17.82 5.19
N ALA A 321 15.17 -18.54 4.92
CA ALA A 321 15.28 -19.39 3.76
C ALA A 321 14.17 -20.45 3.68
N GLY A 322 13.57 -20.59 2.50
CA GLY A 322 12.51 -21.57 2.23
C GLY A 322 11.16 -21.25 2.88
N LYS A 323 11.03 -20.15 3.62
CA LYS A 323 9.74 -19.66 4.13
C LYS A 323 9.19 -18.56 3.24
N SER A 324 7.86 -18.49 3.16
CA SER A 324 7.17 -17.44 2.44
C SER A 324 7.53 -16.07 3.00
N ASN A 325 7.81 -15.14 2.09
CA ASN A 325 8.14 -13.77 2.40
C ASN A 325 7.15 -12.84 1.67
N SER A 326 6.70 -11.78 2.35
CA SER A 326 5.68 -10.88 1.81
C SER A 326 6.17 -10.17 0.55
N MET A 327 7.40 -9.64 0.53
CA MET A 327 7.94 -8.94 -0.63
C MET A 327 8.20 -9.89 -1.80
N ALA A 328 8.76 -11.08 -1.53
CA ALA A 328 8.97 -12.12 -2.53
C ALA A 328 7.66 -12.53 -3.22
N SER A 329 6.62 -12.77 -2.43
CA SER A 329 5.29 -13.16 -2.91
C SER A 329 4.61 -12.04 -3.69
N GLU A 330 4.70 -10.81 -3.18
CA GLU A 330 4.14 -9.61 -3.81
C GLU A 330 4.80 -9.28 -5.16
N GLN A 331 6.14 -9.29 -5.23
CA GLN A 331 6.85 -9.05 -6.49
C GLN A 331 6.60 -10.17 -7.50
N THR A 332 6.46 -11.41 -7.03
CA THR A 332 6.03 -12.50 -7.89
C THR A 332 4.63 -12.26 -8.45
N LEU A 333 3.67 -11.81 -7.62
CA LEU A 333 2.32 -11.48 -8.06
C LEU A 333 2.31 -10.37 -9.12
N LEU A 334 3.11 -9.31 -8.94
CA LEU A 334 3.32 -8.24 -9.94
C LEU A 334 3.89 -8.79 -11.25
N ALA A 335 4.91 -9.66 -11.19
CA ALA A 335 5.51 -10.25 -12.38
C ALA A 335 4.56 -11.17 -13.15
N LEU A 336 3.80 -12.02 -12.45
CA LEU A 336 2.81 -12.87 -13.07
C LEU A 336 1.65 -12.06 -13.66
N SER A 337 1.21 -11.02 -12.96
CA SER A 337 0.24 -10.04 -13.49
C SER A 337 0.75 -9.41 -14.79
N SER A 338 1.98 -8.90 -14.80
CA SER A 338 2.60 -8.30 -15.98
C SER A 338 2.69 -9.28 -17.16
N TYR A 339 3.12 -10.52 -16.91
CA TYR A 339 3.24 -11.53 -17.96
C TYR A 339 1.89 -11.99 -18.52
N ILE A 340 0.89 -12.22 -17.64
CA ILE A 340 -0.47 -12.58 -18.07
C ILE A 340 -1.06 -11.48 -18.96
N ARG A 341 -0.90 -10.21 -18.56
CA ARG A 341 -1.36 -9.06 -19.35
C ARG A 341 -0.69 -8.98 -20.70
N TYR A 342 0.63 -9.18 -20.75
CA TYR A 342 1.39 -9.27 -22.00
C TYR A 342 0.84 -10.36 -22.93
N VAL A 343 0.62 -11.58 -22.42
CA VAL A 343 0.08 -12.69 -23.23
C VAL A 343 -1.33 -12.39 -23.75
N ASN A 344 -2.15 -11.67 -22.96
CA ASN A 344 -3.49 -11.28 -23.35
C ASN A 344 -3.55 -10.03 -24.27
N GLY A 345 -2.40 -9.39 -24.56
CA GLY A 345 -2.37 -8.14 -25.32
C GLY A 345 -2.95 -6.94 -24.58
N GLU A 346 -3.00 -6.99 -23.25
CA GLU A 346 -3.46 -5.92 -22.38
C GLU A 346 -2.35 -4.88 -22.14
N LYS A 347 -2.70 -3.70 -21.59
CA LYS A 347 -1.68 -2.68 -21.25
C LYS A 347 -0.69 -3.21 -20.21
N SER A 348 0.55 -2.74 -20.27
CA SER A 348 1.59 -3.11 -19.32
C SER A 348 1.18 -2.78 -17.88
N LEU A 349 1.80 -3.46 -16.90
CA LEU A 349 1.41 -3.45 -15.49
C LEU A 349 1.13 -2.04 -14.92
N TYR A 350 1.98 -1.07 -15.26
CA TYR A 350 1.89 0.30 -14.76
C TYR A 350 1.27 1.30 -15.74
N ASP A 351 0.82 0.87 -16.92
CA ASP A 351 0.10 1.75 -17.85
C ASP A 351 -1.40 1.70 -17.53
N PHE A 352 -1.87 2.66 -16.74
CA PHE A 352 -3.24 2.83 -16.31
C PHE A 352 -4.08 3.64 -17.32
N THR A 353 -3.66 3.76 -18.58
CA THR A 353 -4.46 4.48 -19.59
C THR A 353 -5.70 3.69 -20.05
N ASP A 354 -5.70 2.37 -19.81
CA ASP A 354 -6.87 1.49 -19.95
C ASP A 354 -7.75 1.46 -18.69
N THR A 355 -7.23 2.00 -17.58
CA THR A 355 -7.88 2.14 -16.27
C THR A 355 -8.08 3.60 -15.87
N ILE A 356 -7.88 4.55 -16.80
CA ILE A 356 -8.76 5.71 -16.86
C ILE A 356 -10.12 5.06 -16.82
N SER A 357 -10.86 5.29 -15.73
CA SER A 357 -12.30 5.13 -15.66
C SER A 357 -12.77 5.15 -17.09
N LYS A 358 -13.15 3.99 -17.65
CA LYS A 358 -13.99 4.04 -18.84
C LYS A 358 -15.11 4.87 -18.29
N LYS A 359 -15.06 6.17 -18.59
CA LYS A 359 -16.02 7.14 -18.12
C LYS A 359 -17.26 6.60 -18.75
N SER A 360 -17.96 5.84 -17.94
CA SER A 360 -19.03 4.99 -18.39
C SER A 360 -20.20 5.89 -18.17
N PRO A 361 -20.97 6.19 -19.24
CA PRO A 361 -22.18 6.94 -19.04
C PRO A 361 -22.97 6.24 -17.94
N LEU A 362 -23.56 7.04 -17.06
CA LEU A 362 -24.54 6.60 -16.09
C LEU A 362 -25.54 5.66 -16.78
N THR A 363 -25.58 4.40 -16.36
CA THR A 363 -26.47 3.37 -16.92
C THR A 363 -27.77 3.28 -16.14
N ASP A 364 -28.79 2.61 -16.69
CA ASP A 364 -30.05 2.35 -15.98
C ASP A 364 -29.83 1.56 -14.67
N LYS A 365 -28.86 0.64 -14.67
CA LYS A 365 -28.46 -0.10 -13.46
C LYS A 365 -27.80 0.80 -12.42
N ASP A 366 -27.02 1.79 -12.85
CA ASP A 366 -26.46 2.79 -11.94
C ASP A 366 -27.56 3.69 -11.37
N ILE A 367 -28.55 4.07 -12.18
CA ILE A 367 -29.74 4.81 -11.73
C ILE A 367 -30.52 4.00 -10.69
N GLU A 368 -30.73 2.71 -10.92
CA GLU A 368 -31.34 1.81 -9.95
C GLU A 368 -30.54 1.77 -8.65
N LYS A 369 -29.20 1.67 -8.74
CA LYS A 369 -28.32 1.71 -7.56
C LYS A 369 -28.42 3.03 -6.81
N ILE A 370 -28.49 4.17 -7.50
CA ILE A 370 -28.71 5.49 -6.88
C ILE A 370 -30.06 5.52 -6.16
N ASN A 371 -31.12 5.04 -6.80
CA ASN A 371 -32.46 5.03 -6.21
C ASN A 371 -32.58 4.06 -5.02
N ASN A 372 -31.71 3.05 -4.95
CA ASN A 372 -31.66 2.05 -3.88
C ASN A 372 -30.62 2.35 -2.78
N LEU A 373 -29.93 3.50 -2.85
CA LEU A 373 -29.08 3.92 -1.73
C LEU A 373 -29.92 4.05 -0.46
N PRO A 374 -29.39 3.62 0.71
CA PRO A 374 -30.13 3.72 1.95
C PRO A 374 -30.43 5.18 2.26
N LYS A 375 -31.63 5.42 2.80
CA LYS A 375 -32.06 6.78 3.19
C LYS A 375 -31.14 7.38 4.25
N ASP A 376 -30.68 6.54 5.18
CA ASP A 376 -29.72 6.91 6.20
C ASP A 376 -28.33 6.42 5.75
N LEU A 377 -27.59 7.32 5.08
CA LEU A 377 -26.27 7.01 4.56
C LEU A 377 -25.25 6.83 5.70
N THR A 378 -24.29 5.94 5.48
CA THR A 378 -23.17 5.69 6.40
C THR A 378 -21.85 5.82 5.65
N THR A 379 -20.71 5.75 6.36
CA THR A 379 -19.40 5.79 5.70
C THR A 379 -19.13 4.58 4.80
N GLU A 380 -19.88 3.49 4.93
CA GLU A 380 -19.83 2.33 4.01
C GLU A 380 -20.24 2.72 2.59
N ASN A 381 -21.20 3.64 2.46
CA ASN A 381 -21.77 4.01 1.16
C ASN A 381 -20.88 4.99 0.39
N TYR A 382 -19.79 5.49 0.99
CA TYR A 382 -18.99 6.56 0.43
C TYR A 382 -18.36 6.19 -0.92
N GLY A 383 -17.80 4.99 -1.03
CA GLY A 383 -17.18 4.52 -2.27
C GLY A 383 -18.19 4.41 -3.41
N ASP A 384 -19.39 3.91 -3.12
CA ASP A 384 -20.49 3.81 -4.08
C ASP A 384 -21.00 5.18 -4.53
N VAL A 385 -21.19 6.10 -3.59
CA VAL A 385 -21.63 7.48 -3.89
C VAL A 385 -20.60 8.20 -4.77
N LEU A 386 -19.30 8.07 -4.49
CA LEU A 386 -18.24 8.66 -5.31
C LEU A 386 -18.22 8.08 -6.73
N ALA A 387 -18.29 6.74 -6.85
CA ALA A 387 -18.30 6.07 -8.15
C ALA A 387 -19.53 6.46 -8.99
N LEU A 388 -20.72 6.53 -8.37
CA LEU A 388 -21.94 6.96 -9.04
C LEU A 388 -21.90 8.45 -9.40
N LEU A 389 -21.31 9.29 -8.54
CA LEU A 389 -21.17 10.72 -8.77
C LEU A 389 -20.29 10.98 -10.00
N GLU A 390 -19.18 10.26 -10.12
CA GLU A 390 -18.28 10.36 -11.27
C GLU A 390 -19.02 10.02 -12.58
N LYS A 391 -19.80 8.92 -12.59
CA LYS A 391 -20.62 8.53 -13.75
C LYS A 391 -21.71 9.55 -14.08
N ALA A 392 -22.37 10.11 -13.07
CA ALA A 392 -23.40 11.14 -13.25
C ALA A 392 -22.80 12.43 -13.83
N GLN A 393 -21.63 12.86 -13.33
CA GLN A 393 -20.88 14.01 -13.83
C GLN A 393 -20.46 13.80 -15.27
N TYR A 394 -20.00 12.60 -15.60
CA TYR A 394 -19.61 12.27 -16.96
C TYR A 394 -20.80 12.29 -17.94
N SER A 395 -21.94 11.72 -17.55
CA SER A 395 -23.19 11.78 -18.33
C SER A 395 -23.83 13.16 -18.36
N LYS A 396 -23.27 14.16 -17.67
CA LYS A 396 -23.85 15.50 -17.49
C LYS A 396 -25.29 15.43 -16.97
N ASN A 397 -25.58 14.45 -16.12
CA ASN A 397 -26.92 14.27 -15.56
C ASN A 397 -27.02 15.09 -14.26
N GLU A 398 -27.35 16.38 -14.40
CA GLU A 398 -27.37 17.35 -13.29
C GLU A 398 -28.23 16.91 -12.10
N LYS A 399 -29.34 16.22 -12.35
CA LYS A 399 -30.21 15.67 -11.28
C LYS A 399 -29.40 14.76 -10.36
N TYR A 400 -28.77 13.72 -10.91
CA TYR A 400 -28.02 12.75 -10.12
C TYR A 400 -26.69 13.29 -9.60
N VAL A 401 -26.06 14.23 -10.33
CA VAL A 401 -24.89 14.96 -9.82
C VAL A 401 -25.25 15.72 -8.55
N SER A 402 -26.37 16.44 -8.54
CA SER A 402 -26.78 17.19 -7.35
C SER A 402 -27.14 16.27 -6.18
N THR A 403 -27.88 15.19 -6.43
CA THR A 403 -28.21 14.20 -5.39
C THR A 403 -26.96 13.62 -4.77
N LEU A 404 -26.07 13.06 -5.60
CA LEU A 404 -24.87 12.36 -5.11
C LEU A 404 -23.83 13.30 -4.49
N LYS A 405 -23.81 14.59 -4.87
CA LYS A 405 -23.01 15.60 -4.16
C LYS A 405 -23.52 15.84 -2.74
N ASN A 406 -24.85 15.86 -2.56
CA ASN A 406 -25.45 16.01 -1.24
C ASN A 406 -25.19 14.76 -0.40
N ASP A 407 -25.42 13.57 -0.95
CA ASP A 407 -25.14 12.28 -0.31
C ASP A 407 -23.67 12.20 0.13
N LYS A 408 -22.75 12.60 -0.75
CA LYS A 408 -21.32 12.71 -0.45
C LYS A 408 -21.07 13.63 0.73
N ALA A 409 -21.65 14.82 0.73
CA ALA A 409 -21.47 15.81 1.79
C ALA A 409 -22.06 15.35 3.14
N GLU A 410 -23.16 14.59 3.13
CA GLU A 410 -23.72 13.99 4.33
C GLU A 410 -22.78 12.93 4.92
N ILE A 411 -22.24 12.06 4.08
CA ILE A 411 -21.25 11.06 4.50
C ILE A 411 -19.97 11.73 5.01
N GLU A 412 -19.50 12.79 4.35
CA GLU A 412 -18.32 13.56 4.80
C GLU A 412 -18.53 14.18 6.19
N LYS A 413 -19.74 14.66 6.52
CA LYS A 413 -20.06 15.12 7.89
C LYS A 413 -19.99 13.99 8.92
N ILE A 414 -20.40 12.78 8.55
CA ILE A 414 -20.28 11.60 9.43
C ILE A 414 -18.80 11.26 9.63
N GLN A 415 -17.98 11.29 8.58
CA GLN A 415 -16.53 11.10 8.67
C GLN A 415 -15.87 12.17 9.56
N GLU A 416 -16.23 13.44 9.42
CA GLU A 416 -15.76 14.53 10.29
C GLU A 416 -16.15 14.31 11.75
N LYS A 417 -17.38 13.85 12.02
CA LYS A 417 -17.83 13.49 13.37
C LYS A 417 -17.00 12.34 13.95
N ILE A 418 -16.78 11.26 13.19
CA ILE A 418 -15.92 10.13 13.60
C ILE A 418 -14.49 10.62 13.90
N ASN A 419 -13.94 11.47 13.04
CA ASN A 419 -12.61 12.04 13.22
C ASN A 419 -12.51 12.91 14.48
N SER A 420 -13.53 13.73 14.74
CA SER A 420 -13.63 14.54 15.96
C SER A 420 -13.72 13.67 17.22
N ILE A 421 -14.52 12.60 17.18
CA ILE A 421 -14.62 11.60 18.26
C ILE A 421 -13.25 11.00 18.53
N ASN A 422 -12.61 10.39 17.52
CA ASN A 422 -11.31 9.73 17.66
C ASN A 422 -10.21 10.69 18.16
N THR A 423 -10.20 11.93 17.66
CA THR A 423 -9.25 12.96 18.11
C THR A 423 -9.43 13.30 19.58
N THR A 424 -10.69 13.43 20.02
CA THR A 424 -10.99 13.76 21.41
C THR A 424 -10.63 12.58 22.32
N ILE A 425 -10.98 11.34 21.96
CA ILE A 425 -10.60 10.13 22.69
C ILE A 425 -9.09 10.06 22.89
N ASN A 426 -8.30 10.27 21.83
CA ASN A 426 -6.84 10.26 21.90
C ASN A 426 -6.28 11.33 22.85
N SER A 427 -6.92 12.51 22.91
CA SER A 427 -6.49 13.60 23.80
C SER A 427 -6.73 13.33 25.29
N LEU A 428 -7.58 12.35 25.61
CA LEU A 428 -7.88 11.97 26.99
C LEU A 428 -6.82 11.04 27.60
N TYR A 429 -5.86 10.56 26.81
CA TYR A 429 -4.82 9.69 27.32
C TYR A 429 -3.65 10.47 27.96
N PRO A 430 -3.11 9.97 29.09
CA PRO A 430 -3.61 8.83 29.87
C PRO A 430 -4.87 9.19 30.68
N ILE A 431 -5.83 8.26 30.74
CA ILE A 431 -7.20 8.46 31.30
C ILE A 431 -7.18 8.94 32.76
N ASP A 432 -6.18 8.51 33.53
CA ASP A 432 -6.04 8.89 34.95
C ASP A 432 -5.77 10.40 35.15
N ASN A 433 -5.30 11.08 34.10
CA ASN A 433 -4.95 12.50 34.11
C ASN A 433 -6.05 13.42 33.59
N VAL A 434 -7.22 12.87 33.27
CA VAL A 434 -8.35 13.64 32.75
C VAL A 434 -8.82 14.68 33.78
N LYS A 435 -9.07 15.91 33.32
CA LYS A 435 -9.45 17.04 34.17
C LYS A 435 -10.97 17.17 34.24
N ILE A 436 -11.44 17.84 35.29
CA ILE A 436 -12.87 18.14 35.45
C ILE A 436 -13.40 19.01 34.30
N SER A 437 -12.55 19.90 33.76
CA SER A 437 -12.87 20.72 32.59
C SER A 437 -13.09 19.92 31.30
N ASP A 438 -12.74 18.63 31.27
CA ASP A 438 -12.94 17.78 30.09
C ASP A 438 -14.29 17.03 30.11
N LYS A 439 -15.07 17.16 31.20
CA LYS A 439 -16.36 16.49 31.36
C LYS A 439 -17.30 16.70 30.17
N ASP A 440 -17.54 17.94 29.78
CA ASP A 440 -18.46 18.28 28.70
C ASP A 440 -17.97 17.74 27.34
N LYS A 441 -16.65 17.66 27.14
CA LYS A 441 -16.07 17.06 25.93
C LYS A 441 -16.30 15.56 25.88
N ILE A 442 -16.13 14.88 27.01
CA ILE A 442 -16.34 13.43 27.15
C ILE A 442 -17.81 13.07 26.94
N GLU A 443 -18.72 13.82 27.57
CA GLU A 443 -20.17 13.65 27.41
C GLU A 443 -20.59 13.89 25.95
N LYS A 444 -20.02 14.92 25.31
CA LYS A 444 -20.24 15.19 23.88
C LYS A 444 -19.76 14.03 23.00
N VAL A 445 -18.57 13.50 23.26
CA VAL A 445 -18.04 12.33 22.50
C VAL A 445 -18.95 11.13 22.63
N ILE A 446 -19.45 10.84 23.83
CA ILE A 446 -20.38 9.72 24.07
C ILE A 446 -21.70 9.94 23.31
N ALA A 447 -22.25 11.16 23.35
CA ALA A 447 -23.45 11.50 22.60
C ALA A 447 -23.24 11.39 21.08
N ASP A 448 -22.13 11.95 20.57
CA ASP A 448 -21.79 11.91 19.15
C ASP A 448 -21.56 10.47 18.68
N TYR A 449 -20.84 9.65 19.45
CA TYR A 449 -20.65 8.21 19.17
C TYR A 449 -21.99 7.47 19.13
N ASN A 450 -22.87 7.71 20.11
CA ASN A 450 -24.17 7.05 20.16
C ASN A 450 -25.08 7.44 19.00
N SER A 451 -24.89 8.62 18.42
CA SER A 451 -25.59 9.09 17.21
C SER A 451 -25.10 8.45 15.90
N LEU A 452 -23.97 7.73 15.92
CA LEU A 452 -23.45 7.04 14.74
C LEU A 452 -24.25 5.76 14.43
N SER A 453 -24.27 5.38 13.15
CA SER A 453 -24.78 4.09 12.72
C SER A 453 -23.97 2.92 13.30
N HIS A 454 -24.51 1.70 13.27
CA HIS A 454 -23.77 0.52 13.73
C HIS A 454 -22.46 0.34 12.96
N TYR A 455 -22.48 0.54 11.63
CA TYR A 455 -21.28 0.49 10.80
C TYR A 455 -20.26 1.56 11.22
N ASP A 456 -20.69 2.80 11.38
CA ASP A 456 -19.81 3.94 11.67
C ASP A 456 -19.19 3.85 13.07
N LYS A 457 -19.88 3.25 14.04
CA LYS A 457 -19.33 2.96 15.38
C LYS A 457 -18.09 2.07 15.30
N THR A 458 -18.00 1.17 14.33
CA THR A 458 -16.81 0.31 14.13
C THR A 458 -15.57 1.09 13.69
N LYS A 459 -15.74 2.33 13.20
CA LYS A 459 -14.65 3.21 12.77
C LYS A 459 -14.10 4.08 13.91
N VAL A 460 -14.71 4.03 15.10
CA VAL A 460 -14.24 4.72 16.29
C VAL A 460 -13.39 3.78 17.14
N SER A 461 -12.17 4.19 17.46
CA SER A 461 -11.22 3.41 18.26
C SER A 461 -11.10 3.96 19.68
N GLY A 462 -10.96 3.09 20.68
CA GLY A 462 -10.75 3.50 22.07
C GLY A 462 -11.99 4.03 22.79
N PHE A 463 -13.20 3.76 22.28
CA PHE A 463 -14.43 4.27 22.90
C PHE A 463 -14.67 3.70 24.32
N ASP A 464 -14.32 2.43 24.56
CA ASP A 464 -14.48 1.76 25.87
C ASP A 464 -13.80 2.54 27.03
N ASP A 465 -12.74 3.28 26.71
CA ASP A 465 -11.98 4.07 27.65
C ASP A 465 -12.60 5.46 27.93
N THR A 466 -13.55 5.89 27.09
CA THR A 466 -14.28 7.16 27.24
C THR A 466 -15.30 7.09 28.38
N GLU A 467 -15.98 5.96 28.54
CA GLU A 467 -16.89 5.75 29.68
C GLU A 467 -16.13 5.71 31.01
N ARG A 468 -14.93 5.11 31.02
CA ARG A 468 -14.04 5.12 32.18
C ARG A 468 -13.59 6.55 32.51
N ALA A 469 -13.20 7.33 31.49
CA ALA A 469 -12.84 8.73 31.66
C ALA A 469 -14.01 9.55 32.27
N LEU A 470 -15.25 9.32 31.83
CA LEU A 470 -16.43 9.98 32.39
C LEU A 470 -16.63 9.64 33.87
N ALA A 471 -16.44 8.37 34.25
CA ALA A 471 -16.55 7.93 35.63
C ALA A 471 -15.51 8.62 36.54
N VAL A 472 -14.25 8.67 36.10
CA VAL A 472 -13.14 9.34 36.82
C VAL A 472 -13.45 10.83 37.04
N VAL A 473 -13.90 11.53 35.98
CA VAL A 473 -14.24 12.95 36.08
C VAL A 473 -15.45 13.20 36.98
N SER A 474 -16.47 12.35 36.89
CA SER A 474 -17.66 12.44 37.73
C SER A 474 -17.35 12.24 39.21
N GLU A 475 -16.44 11.32 39.54
CA GLU A 475 -15.95 11.13 40.90
C GLU A 475 -15.18 12.34 41.42
N LYS A 476 -14.22 12.86 40.64
CA LYS A 476 -13.47 14.09 41.00
C LYS A 476 -14.42 15.27 41.25
N THR A 477 -15.46 15.41 40.43
CA THR A 477 -16.49 16.45 40.57
C THR A 477 -17.27 16.31 41.88
N ARG A 478 -17.73 15.09 42.20
CA ARG A 478 -18.46 14.80 43.43
C ARG A 478 -17.60 15.09 44.68
N ASN A 479 -16.33 14.70 44.66
CA ASN A 479 -15.42 14.90 45.80
C ASN A 479 -15.20 16.39 46.11
N ILE A 480 -15.08 17.26 45.09
CA ILE A 480 -14.96 18.71 45.28
C ILE A 480 -16.25 19.31 45.85
N ILE A 481 -17.42 18.90 45.34
CA ILE A 481 -18.71 19.39 45.86
C ILE A 481 -18.87 19.02 47.33
N VAL A 482 -18.57 17.77 47.69
CA VAL A 482 -18.61 17.30 49.08
C VAL A 482 -17.65 18.11 49.96
N PHE A 483 -16.41 18.32 49.51
CA PHE A 483 -15.43 19.12 50.26
C PHE A 483 -15.88 20.58 50.45
N ALA A 484 -16.44 21.20 49.41
CA ALA A 484 -16.96 22.56 49.48
C ALA A 484 -18.13 22.68 50.47
N VAL A 485 -19.08 21.75 50.42
CA VAL A 485 -20.22 21.69 51.35
C VAL A 485 -19.72 21.49 52.79
N LEU A 486 -18.80 20.56 53.04
CA LEU A 486 -18.22 20.33 54.36
C LEU A 486 -17.49 21.59 54.88
N THR A 487 -16.79 22.31 54.01
CA THR A 487 -16.10 23.55 54.38
C THR A 487 -17.09 24.66 54.76
N VAL A 488 -18.16 24.83 53.99
CA VAL A 488 -19.24 25.80 54.31
C VAL A 488 -19.90 25.45 55.64
N VAL A 489 -20.22 24.17 55.86
CA VAL A 489 -20.81 23.69 57.13
C VAL A 489 -19.85 23.96 58.30
N ALA A 490 -18.56 23.69 58.15
CA ALA A 490 -17.56 23.97 59.17
C ALA A 490 -17.45 25.46 59.50
N VAL A 491 -17.45 26.34 58.48
CA VAL A 491 -17.44 27.80 58.66
C VAL A 491 -18.68 28.28 59.40
N LEU A 492 -19.87 27.77 59.03
CA LEU A 492 -21.13 28.09 59.71
C LEU A 492 -21.14 27.63 61.17
N LEU A 493 -20.60 26.44 61.47
CA LEU A 493 -20.46 25.94 62.84
C LEU A 493 -19.51 26.81 63.67
N ILE A 494 -18.38 27.22 63.11
CA ILE A 494 -17.43 28.12 63.77
C ILE A 494 -18.11 29.48 64.05
N LEU A 495 -18.79 30.06 63.07
CA LEU A 495 -19.56 31.29 63.23
C LEU A 495 -20.62 31.17 64.33
N PHE A 496 -21.37 30.06 64.36
CA PHE A 496 -22.36 29.78 65.39
C PHE A 496 -21.74 29.72 66.78
N VAL A 497 -20.60 29.03 66.93
CA VAL A 497 -19.86 28.95 68.20
C VAL A 497 -19.37 30.34 68.63
N VAL A 498 -18.78 31.12 67.73
CA VAL A 498 -18.30 32.48 68.00
C VAL A 498 -19.45 33.40 68.42
N LEU A 499 -20.59 33.36 67.73
CA LEU A 499 -21.78 34.14 68.08
C LEU A 499 -22.33 33.73 69.45
N ARG A 500 -22.35 32.43 69.77
CA ARG A 500 -22.78 31.92 71.08
C ARG A 500 -21.84 32.36 72.20
N LEU A 501 -20.52 32.32 71.97
CA LEU A 501 -19.52 32.81 72.91
C LEU A 501 -19.65 34.32 73.14
N ARG A 502 -19.81 35.12 72.08
CA ARG A 502 -20.07 36.57 72.19
C ARG A 502 -21.35 36.87 72.98
N LYS A 503 -22.44 36.15 72.73
CA LYS A 503 -23.70 36.30 73.48
C LYS A 503 -23.53 35.94 74.95
N ARG A 504 -22.74 34.90 75.27
CA ARG A 504 -22.43 34.50 76.65
C ARG A 504 -21.56 35.54 77.37
N ILE A 505 -20.57 36.11 76.69
CA ILE A 505 -19.74 37.21 77.22
C ILE A 505 -20.57 38.47 77.46
N LYS A 506 -21.49 38.82 76.53
CA LYS A 506 -22.39 39.97 76.69
C LYS A 506 -23.34 39.80 77.88
N LYS A 507 -23.95 38.62 78.04
CA LYS A 507 -24.76 38.30 79.23
C LYS A 507 -23.97 38.38 80.52
N LYS A 508 -22.70 37.96 80.52
CA LYS A 508 -21.85 38.06 81.72
C LYS A 508 -21.58 39.53 82.08
N LYS A 509 -21.31 40.37 81.08
CA LYS A 509 -21.16 41.83 81.26
C LYS A 509 -22.45 42.54 81.69
N GLU A 510 -23.62 42.06 81.30
CA GLU A 510 -24.92 42.60 81.73
C GLU A 510 -25.23 42.21 83.18
N ILE A 511 -24.89 41.00 83.62
CA ILE A 511 -25.01 40.55 85.02
C ILE A 511 -24.04 41.33 85.93
N ASP A 512 -22.80 41.52 85.50
CA ASP A 512 -21.79 42.31 86.24
C ASP A 512 -22.17 43.81 86.34
N PHE A 513 -23.15 44.30 85.54
CA PHE A 513 -23.65 45.69 85.56
C PHE A 513 -24.95 45.87 86.38
N GLU A 514 -25.65 44.78 86.72
CA GLU A 514 -26.84 44.79 87.60
C GLU A 514 -26.45 44.56 89.08
N GLU A 515 -25.20 44.19 89.36
CA GLU A 515 -24.62 43.99 90.72
C GLU A 515 -23.79 45.19 91.23
N GLU A 516 -23.65 46.28 90.45
CA GLU A 516 -23.18 47.62 90.90
C GLU A 516 -24.37 48.55 91.14
#